data_AF-A0A2Z4K3I8-F1
#
_entry.id   AF-A0A2Z4K3I8-F1
#
_cell.length_a   1.000
_cell.length_b   1.000
_cell.length_c   1.000
_cell.angle_alpha   90.00
_cell.angle_beta   90.00
_cell.angle_gamma   90.00
#
_symmetry.space_group_name_H-M   'P 1'
#
loop_
_entity.id
_entity.type
_entity.pdbx_description
1 polymer ?
#
loop_
_entity_poly.entity_id
_entity_poly.type
_entity_poly.pdbx_seq_one_letter_code
_entity_poly.pdbx_strand_id
1 'polypeptide(L)'
;MTAAITSNPLAALKRYNEPAGVMDLGPVTRALVLVSGTLMTAVCILAIARALLGFTPDQPHLGNVAVMFHIVTVIPCVPLGLYLLIARKGTPMHKQLGKLWVALMVITATSTLFIHDGMALSWIHIFVPFTYRASWLIVKTARAGDIKGHKAEIVSLFLGALMIPGIFSFAIPGRLMNVMLFW
;
A
#
# COMPACT_ATOMS: atom_id res chain seq x y z
N MET A 1 -0.13 28.04 48.56
CA MET A 1 -0.71 28.38 47.25
C MET A 1 -0.21 27.38 46.22
N THR A 2 -0.95 26.32 45.96
CA THR A 2 -0.66 25.30 44.94
C THR A 2 -1.45 25.66 43.69
N ALA A 3 -0.76 26.14 42.65
CA ALA A 3 -1.38 26.47 41.37
C ALA A 3 -1.78 25.17 40.65
N ALA A 4 -3.09 25.03 40.37
CA ALA A 4 -3.60 23.93 39.56
C ALA A 4 -3.10 24.09 38.12
N ILE A 5 -2.29 23.14 37.64
CA ILE A 5 -1.91 23.03 36.24
C ILE A 5 -3.16 22.64 35.46
N THR A 6 -3.83 23.62 34.85
CA THR A 6 -4.89 23.35 33.88
C THR A 6 -4.23 22.86 32.59
N SER A 7 -4.26 21.55 32.36
CA SER A 7 -3.80 20.97 31.09
C SER A 7 -4.75 21.44 29.99
N ASN A 8 -4.32 22.42 29.20
CA ASN A 8 -5.12 22.92 28.08
C ASN A 8 -5.37 21.79 27.06
N PRO A 9 -6.60 21.28 26.88
CA PRO A 9 -6.88 20.18 25.97
C PRO A 9 -6.60 20.56 24.50
N LEU A 10 -6.66 21.85 24.16
CA LEU A 10 -6.32 22.35 22.83
C LEU A 10 -4.81 22.26 22.55
N ALA A 11 -3.96 22.37 23.57
CA ALA A 11 -2.52 22.21 23.42
C ALA A 11 -2.15 20.75 23.08
N ALA A 12 -2.87 19.78 23.66
CA ALA A 12 -2.72 18.36 23.31
C ALA A 12 -3.11 18.11 21.84
N LEU A 13 -4.24 18.67 21.38
CA LEU A 13 -4.67 18.56 19.97
C LEU A 13 -3.67 19.21 18.99
N LYS A 14 -3.08 20.34 19.36
CA LYS A 14 -2.06 21.03 18.56
C LYS A 14 -0.81 20.16 18.36
N ARG A 15 -0.31 19.52 19.42
CA ARG A 15 0.85 18.62 19.38
C ARG A 15 0.67 17.45 18.40
N TYR A 16 -0.53 16.89 18.29
CA TYR A 16 -0.79 15.80 17.34
C TYR A 16 -0.81 16.25 15.87
N ASN A 17 -1.07 17.53 15.58
CA ASN A 17 -1.15 18.06 14.22
C ASN A 17 0.11 18.77 13.75
N GLU A 18 1.13 18.88 14.61
CA GLU A 18 2.41 19.43 14.20
C GLU A 18 3.16 18.43 13.30
N PRO A 19 3.69 18.87 12.15
CA PRO A 19 4.35 17.95 11.23
C PRO A 19 5.68 17.43 11.82
N ALA A 20 5.85 16.11 11.82
CA ALA A 20 7.02 15.42 12.38
C ALA A 20 8.24 15.33 11.43
N GLY A 21 8.25 16.11 10.34
CA GLY A 21 9.37 16.09 9.36
C GLY A 21 9.33 14.92 8.39
N VAL A 22 10.48 14.59 7.78
CA VAL A 22 10.61 13.46 6.84
C VAL A 22 10.84 12.17 7.63
N MET A 23 10.39 11.03 7.09
CA MET A 23 10.65 9.73 7.72
C MET A 23 12.15 9.45 7.74
N ASP A 24 12.70 9.21 8.93
CA ASP A 24 14.10 8.82 9.09
C ASP A 24 14.30 7.35 8.69
N LEU A 25 14.38 7.05 7.40
CA LEU A 25 14.69 5.72 6.89
C LEU A 25 16.21 5.54 6.77
N GLY A 26 16.71 4.38 7.18
CA GLY A 26 18.09 3.99 6.88
C GLY A 26 18.34 4.02 5.36
N PRO A 27 19.58 4.28 4.92
CA PRO A 27 19.88 4.55 3.50
C PRO A 27 19.45 3.39 2.58
N VAL A 28 19.66 2.15 3.01
CA VAL A 28 19.26 0.95 2.27
C VAL A 28 17.73 0.87 2.14
N THR A 29 16.99 1.00 3.23
CA THR A 29 15.52 0.96 3.20
C THR A 29 14.94 2.07 2.32
N ARG A 30 15.52 3.28 2.40
CA ARG A 30 15.11 4.39 1.56
C ARG A 30 15.34 4.11 0.09
N ALA A 31 16.51 3.57 -0.27
CA ALA A 31 16.82 3.17 -1.64
C ALA A 31 15.86 2.09 -2.13
N LEU A 32 15.59 1.05 -1.32
CA LEU A 32 14.64 -0.01 -1.67
C LEU A 32 13.24 0.54 -1.93
N VAL A 33 12.73 1.41 -1.06
CA VAL A 33 11.41 2.04 -1.22
C VAL A 33 11.35 2.86 -2.52
N LEU A 34 12.35 3.71 -2.76
CA LEU A 34 12.39 4.57 -3.94
C LEU A 34 12.48 3.76 -5.22
N VAL A 35 13.42 2.81 -5.30
CA VAL A 35 13.64 1.99 -6.48
C VAL A 35 12.43 1.10 -6.75
N SER A 36 11.97 0.33 -5.76
CA SER A 36 10.84 -0.59 -5.96
C SER A 36 9.55 0.16 -6.29
N GLY A 37 9.23 1.23 -5.55
CA GLY A 37 8.02 2.01 -5.78
C GLY A 37 8.02 2.69 -7.15
N THR A 38 9.15 3.29 -7.55
CA THR A 38 9.25 3.99 -8.84
C THR A 38 9.21 2.99 -10.00
N LEU A 39 9.97 1.90 -9.91
CA LEU A 39 9.99 0.87 -10.94
C LEU A 39 8.61 0.21 -11.08
N MET A 40 7.98 -0.19 -9.97
CA MET A 40 6.64 -0.78 -9.98
C MET A 40 5.61 0.16 -10.58
N THR A 41 5.66 1.45 -10.23
CA THR A 41 4.78 2.47 -10.81
C THR A 41 4.98 2.55 -12.33
N ALA A 42 6.24 2.61 -12.79
CA ALA A 42 6.55 2.72 -14.21
C ALA A 42 6.08 1.49 -15.01
N VAL A 43 6.31 0.27 -14.51
CA VAL A 43 5.86 -0.95 -15.21
C VAL A 43 4.34 -1.10 -15.19
N CYS A 44 3.65 -0.69 -14.12
CA CYS A 44 2.19 -0.63 -14.10
C CYS A 44 1.66 0.34 -15.16
N ILE A 45 2.23 1.54 -15.26
CA ILE A 45 1.84 2.54 -16.27
C ILE A 45 2.07 1.98 -17.68
N LEU A 46 3.24 1.39 -17.94
CA LEU A 46 3.57 0.83 -19.24
C LEU A 46 2.62 -0.32 -19.63
N ALA A 47 2.34 -1.24 -18.72
CA ALA A 47 1.43 -2.36 -18.95
C ALA A 47 0.00 -1.87 -19.24
N ILE A 48 -0.52 -0.94 -18.42
CA ILE A 48 -1.84 -0.35 -18.67
C ILE A 48 -1.87 0.40 -20.00
N ALA A 49 -0.84 1.18 -20.32
CA ALA A 49 -0.77 1.93 -21.56
C ALA A 49 -0.79 0.99 -22.77
N ARG A 50 0.00 -0.10 -22.75
CA ARG A 50 -0.03 -1.13 -23.80
C ARG A 50 -1.43 -1.73 -23.97
N ALA A 51 -2.09 -2.08 -22.86
CA ALA A 51 -3.43 -2.64 -22.89
C ALA A 51 -4.48 -1.67 -23.46
N LEU A 52 -4.45 -0.40 -23.03
CA LEU A 52 -5.37 0.64 -23.51
C LEU A 52 -5.16 0.99 -24.98
N LEU A 53 -3.92 0.89 -25.46
CA LEU A 53 -3.56 1.14 -26.86
C LEU A 53 -3.84 -0.07 -27.78
N GLY A 54 -4.36 -1.18 -27.23
CA GLY A 54 -4.68 -2.37 -28.01
C GLY A 54 -3.47 -3.20 -28.44
N PHE A 55 -2.31 -3.02 -27.80
CA PHE A 55 -1.09 -3.81 -28.08
C PHE A 55 -1.08 -5.17 -27.39
N THR A 56 -2.16 -5.55 -26.72
CA THR A 56 -2.26 -6.78 -25.95
C THR A 56 -3.42 -7.62 -26.48
N PRO A 57 -3.33 -8.96 -26.46
CA PRO A 57 -4.46 -9.83 -26.78
C PRO A 57 -5.68 -9.54 -25.91
N ASP A 58 -6.84 -10.05 -26.32
CA ASP A 58 -8.06 -10.00 -25.50
C ASP A 58 -7.76 -10.53 -24.09
N GLN A 59 -8.29 -9.83 -23.08
CA GLN A 59 -8.02 -10.11 -21.67
C GLN A 59 -9.28 -10.64 -20.98
N PRO A 60 -9.59 -11.95 -21.05
CA PRO A 60 -10.73 -12.56 -20.35
C PRO A 60 -10.77 -12.26 -18.85
N HIS A 61 -9.60 -12.07 -18.24
CA HIS A 61 -9.44 -11.66 -16.85
C HIS A 61 -10.24 -10.41 -16.48
N LEU A 62 -10.43 -9.46 -17.41
CA LEU A 62 -11.18 -8.23 -17.17
C LEU A 62 -12.69 -8.45 -17.01
N GLY A 63 -13.21 -9.60 -17.46
CA GLY A 63 -14.59 -10.01 -17.23
C GLY A 63 -14.88 -10.41 -15.78
N ASN A 64 -13.84 -10.67 -14.97
CA ASN A 64 -14.01 -11.00 -13.56
C ASN A 64 -14.05 -9.73 -12.69
N VAL A 65 -15.21 -9.48 -12.09
CA VAL A 65 -15.45 -8.32 -11.22
C VAL A 65 -14.47 -8.26 -10.04
N ALA A 66 -14.11 -9.40 -9.43
CA ALA A 66 -13.15 -9.43 -8.31
C ALA A 66 -11.75 -8.98 -8.76
N VAL A 67 -11.32 -9.39 -9.95
CA VAL A 67 -10.04 -8.96 -10.55
C VAL A 67 -10.05 -7.46 -10.83
N MET A 68 -11.16 -6.93 -11.34
CA MET A 68 -11.34 -5.49 -11.55
C MET A 68 -11.30 -4.69 -10.27
N PHE A 69 -12.02 -5.11 -9.23
CA PHE A 69 -11.92 -4.48 -7.93
C PHE A 69 -10.49 -4.51 -7.38
N HIS A 70 -9.83 -5.66 -7.44
CA HIS A 70 -8.44 -5.80 -6.99
C HIS A 70 -7.49 -4.83 -7.70
N ILE A 71 -7.55 -4.76 -9.02
CA ILE A 71 -6.65 -3.92 -9.82
C ILE A 71 -6.89 -2.44 -9.57
N VAL A 72 -8.15 -2.01 -9.59
CA VAL A 72 -8.51 -0.61 -9.37
C VAL A 72 -8.10 -0.14 -7.96
N THR A 73 -8.09 -1.03 -6.96
CA THR A 73 -7.66 -0.67 -5.60
C THR A 73 -6.16 -0.77 -5.40
N VAL A 74 -5.47 -1.75 -5.98
CA VAL A 74 -4.04 -1.99 -5.73
C VAL A 74 -3.13 -1.08 -6.54
N ILE A 75 -3.49 -0.74 -7.77
CA ILE A 75 -2.63 0.07 -8.65
C ILE A 75 -2.36 1.46 -8.05
N PRO A 76 -3.36 2.20 -7.54
CA PRO A 76 -3.11 3.46 -6.85
C PRO A 76 -2.26 3.32 -5.58
N CYS A 77 -2.30 2.17 -4.90
CA CYS A 77 -1.54 1.94 -3.67
C CYS A 77 -0.02 2.01 -3.87
N VAL A 78 0.49 1.71 -5.07
CA VAL A 78 1.92 1.74 -5.37
C VAL A 78 2.49 3.17 -5.29
N PRO A 79 2.06 4.12 -6.15
CA PRO A 79 2.55 5.50 -6.07
C PRO A 79 2.08 6.21 -4.78
N LEU A 80 0.89 5.89 -4.26
CA LEU A 80 0.41 6.48 -3.01
C LEU A 80 1.25 6.03 -1.81
N GLY A 81 1.61 4.74 -1.73
CA GLY A 81 2.47 4.21 -0.68
C GLY A 81 3.88 4.79 -0.75
N LEU A 82 4.45 4.90 -1.95
CA LEU A 82 5.73 5.57 -2.19
C LEU A 82 5.68 7.02 -1.71
N TYR A 83 4.66 7.77 -2.14
CA TYR A 83 4.44 9.15 -1.71
C TYR A 83 4.35 9.25 -0.18
N LEU A 84 3.53 8.41 0.47
CA LEU A 84 3.38 8.41 1.92
C LEU A 84 4.69 8.14 2.65
N LEU A 85 5.56 7.29 2.11
CA LEU A 85 6.86 6.96 2.70
C LEU A 85 7.88 8.09 2.58
N ILE A 86 7.85 8.89 1.51
CA ILE A 86 8.78 10.02 1.31
C ILE A 86 8.25 11.36 1.81
N ALA A 87 6.92 11.55 1.85
CA ALA A 87 6.29 12.82 2.19
C ALA A 87 6.53 13.23 3.64
N ARG A 88 6.28 14.51 3.94
CA ARG A 88 6.33 15.04 5.30
C ARG A 88 5.25 14.36 6.17
N LYS A 89 5.67 13.86 7.32
CA LYS A 89 4.87 13.08 8.27
C LYS A 89 4.12 13.99 9.24
N GLY A 90 3.07 13.45 9.86
CA GLY A 90 2.26 14.16 10.88
C GLY A 90 1.29 15.21 10.34
N THR A 91 1.32 15.52 9.04
CA THR A 91 0.39 16.49 8.42
C THR A 91 -1.04 15.92 8.32
N PRO A 92 -2.09 16.77 8.30
CA PRO A 92 -3.46 16.32 8.08
C PRO A 92 -3.61 15.50 6.78
N MET A 93 -2.94 15.96 5.71
CA MET A 93 -2.92 15.27 4.43
C MET A 93 -2.27 13.89 4.52
N HIS A 94 -1.11 13.76 5.20
CA HIS A 94 -0.48 12.46 5.44
C HIS A 94 -1.42 11.50 6.18
N LYS A 95 -2.13 11.98 7.20
CA LYS A 95 -3.09 11.17 7.96
C LYS A 95 -4.29 10.73 7.12
N GLN A 96 -4.84 11.61 6.29
CA GLN A 96 -5.97 11.28 5.41
C GLN A 96 -5.56 10.28 4.33
N LEU A 97 -4.46 10.54 3.62
CA LEU A 97 -3.92 9.65 2.61
C LEU A 97 -3.47 8.31 3.19
N GLY A 98 -2.90 8.29 4.40
CA GLY A 98 -2.55 7.06 5.11
C GLY A 98 -3.77 6.20 5.43
N LYS A 99 -4.89 6.80 5.87
CA LYS A 99 -6.16 6.08 6.08
C LYS A 99 -6.70 5.52 4.76
N LEU A 100 -6.68 6.32 3.70
CA LEU A 100 -7.11 5.89 2.37
C LEU A 100 -6.26 4.70 1.89
N TRP A 101 -4.94 4.80 2.00
CA TRP A 101 -4.02 3.74 1.59
C TRP A 101 -4.27 2.44 2.37
N VAL A 102 -4.44 2.50 3.69
CA VAL A 102 -4.78 1.31 4.49
C VAL A 102 -6.13 0.71 4.08
N ALA A 103 -7.14 1.56 3.82
CA ALA A 103 -8.45 1.08 3.36
C ALA A 103 -8.35 0.38 2.00
N LEU A 104 -7.62 0.95 1.04
CA LEU A 104 -7.37 0.35 -0.26
C LEU A 104 -6.61 -0.98 -0.14
N MET A 105 -5.60 -1.07 0.73
CA MET A 105 -4.86 -2.31 0.99
C MET A 105 -5.78 -3.41 1.56
N VAL A 106 -6.68 -3.06 2.50
CA VAL A 106 -7.65 -4.01 3.07
C VAL A 106 -8.64 -4.48 2.00
N ILE A 107 -9.20 -3.57 1.20
CA ILE A 107 -10.12 -3.93 0.11
C ILE A 107 -9.42 -4.84 -0.91
N THR A 108 -8.17 -4.50 -1.26
CA THR A 108 -7.32 -5.29 -2.17
C THR A 108 -7.10 -6.71 -1.63
N ALA A 109 -6.77 -6.86 -0.34
CA ALA A 109 -6.55 -8.17 0.27
C ALA A 109 -7.86 -8.97 0.41
N THR A 110 -9.00 -8.30 0.61
CA THR A 110 -10.31 -8.96 0.62
C THR A 110 -10.69 -9.44 -0.78
N SER A 111 -10.46 -8.63 -1.81
CA SER A 111 -10.83 -9.01 -3.18
C SER A 111 -10.01 -10.19 -3.70
N THR A 112 -8.75 -10.36 -3.28
CA THR A 112 -7.96 -11.54 -3.66
C THR A 112 -8.57 -12.85 -3.19
N LEU A 113 -9.34 -12.87 -2.09
CA LEU A 113 -10.03 -14.08 -1.63
C LEU A 113 -11.05 -14.63 -2.64
N PHE A 114 -11.48 -13.80 -3.60
CA PHE A 114 -12.40 -14.17 -4.67
C PHE A 114 -11.68 -14.38 -6.02
N ILE A 115 -10.35 -14.29 -6.04
CA ILE A 115 -9.50 -14.49 -7.23
C ILE A 115 -8.75 -15.81 -7.05
N HIS A 116 -9.38 -16.91 -7.45
CA HIS A 116 -8.78 -18.24 -7.37
C HIS A 116 -9.13 -19.10 -8.59
N ASP A 117 -8.22 -20.01 -8.93
CA ASP A 117 -8.42 -20.97 -10.00
C ASP A 117 -9.20 -22.18 -9.44
N GLY A 118 -10.50 -22.28 -9.75
CA GLY A 118 -11.36 -23.36 -9.23
C GLY A 118 -11.91 -23.06 -7.84
N MET A 119 -11.69 -23.93 -6.84
CA MET A 119 -12.16 -23.75 -5.45
C MET A 119 -11.03 -23.56 -4.42
N ALA A 120 -9.76 -23.53 -4.86
CA ALA A 120 -8.61 -23.58 -3.96
C ALA A 120 -7.83 -22.25 -3.92
N LEU A 121 -7.49 -21.80 -2.70
CA LEU A 121 -6.57 -20.68 -2.50
C LEU A 121 -5.15 -21.10 -2.85
N SER A 122 -4.48 -20.32 -3.70
CA SER A 122 -3.06 -20.49 -3.98
C SER A 122 -2.19 -20.04 -2.80
N TRP A 123 -0.92 -20.48 -2.76
CA TRP A 123 0.04 -20.09 -1.72
C TRP A 123 0.26 -18.57 -1.61
N ILE A 124 -0.01 -17.80 -2.68
CA ILE A 124 0.07 -16.33 -2.70
C ILE A 124 -0.99 -15.72 -1.75
N HIS A 125 -2.06 -16.44 -1.41
CA HIS A 125 -3.05 -15.95 -0.45
C HIS A 125 -2.49 -15.75 0.97
N ILE A 126 -1.27 -16.23 1.27
CA ILE A 126 -0.57 -15.92 2.52
C ILE A 126 -0.40 -14.40 2.75
N PHE A 127 -0.39 -13.59 1.68
CA PHE A 127 -0.31 -12.13 1.79
C PHE A 127 -1.58 -11.50 2.38
N VAL A 128 -2.73 -12.18 2.35
CA VAL A 128 -4.00 -11.68 2.90
C VAL A 128 -3.94 -11.53 4.42
N PRO A 129 -3.69 -12.61 5.22
CA PRO A 129 -3.59 -12.46 6.67
C PRO A 129 -2.43 -11.55 7.08
N PHE A 130 -1.33 -11.53 6.32
CA PHE A 130 -0.24 -10.60 6.56
C PHE A 130 -0.68 -9.14 6.39
N THR A 131 -1.43 -8.83 5.33
CA THR A 131 -1.97 -7.49 5.06
C THR A 131 -2.91 -7.05 6.16
N TYR A 132 -3.87 -7.90 6.57
CA TYR A 132 -4.77 -7.55 7.67
C TYR A 132 -4.05 -7.30 8.99
N ARG A 133 -3.09 -8.15 9.36
CA ARG A 133 -2.27 -7.96 10.57
C ARG A 133 -1.53 -6.63 10.52
N ALA A 134 -0.82 -6.36 9.42
CA ALA A 134 -0.05 -5.14 9.27
C ALA A 134 -0.96 -3.90 9.27
N SER A 135 -2.08 -3.90 8.53
CA SER A 135 -3.06 -2.82 8.51
C SER A 135 -3.60 -2.50 9.90
N TRP A 136 -3.95 -3.52 10.69
CA TRP A 136 -4.38 -3.33 12.07
C TRP A 136 -3.28 -2.71 12.93
N LEU A 137 -2.05 -3.24 12.85
CA LEU A 137 -0.92 -2.74 13.63
C LEU A 137 -0.50 -1.32 13.24
N ILE A 138 -0.56 -0.95 11.96
CA ILE A 138 -0.31 0.41 11.47
C ILE A 138 -1.21 1.40 12.20
N VAL A 139 -2.51 1.08 12.31
CA VAL A 139 -3.49 1.94 12.98
C VAL A 139 -3.29 1.91 14.50
N LYS A 140 -3.08 0.73 15.08
CA LYS A 140 -2.89 0.55 16.53
C LYS A 140 -1.67 1.32 17.04
N THR A 141 -0.52 1.14 16.39
CA THR A 141 0.75 1.79 16.78
C THR A 141 0.69 3.31 16.57
N ALA A 142 0.07 3.78 15.48
CA ALA A 142 -0.16 5.22 15.28
C ALA A 142 -1.03 5.84 16.39
N ARG A 143 -2.12 5.17 16.78
CA ARG A 143 -3.00 5.65 17.86
C ARG A 143 -2.32 5.63 19.22
N ALA A 144 -1.44 4.65 19.46
CA ALA A 144 -0.65 4.54 20.67
C ALA A 144 0.53 5.54 20.73
N GLY A 145 0.80 6.27 19.64
CA GLY A 145 1.97 7.14 19.53
C GLY A 145 3.30 6.39 19.33
N ASP A 146 3.26 5.08 19.09
CA ASP A 146 4.42 4.26 18.73
C ASP A 146 4.77 4.46 17.25
N ILE A 147 5.49 5.54 16.97
CA ILE A 147 5.88 5.90 15.60
C ILE A 147 6.92 4.92 15.04
N LYS A 148 7.73 4.29 15.89
CA LYS A 148 8.71 3.29 15.46
C LYS A 148 8.00 2.04 14.94
N GLY A 149 7.02 1.53 15.69
CA GLY A 149 6.16 0.42 15.27
C GLY A 149 5.34 0.75 14.03
N HIS A 150 4.71 1.93 13.99
CA HIS A 150 3.94 2.39 12.83
C HIS A 150 4.77 2.41 11.55
N LYS A 151 5.98 2.96 11.63
CA LYS A 151 6.93 3.00 10.51
C LYS A 151 7.32 1.59 10.07
N ALA A 152 7.67 0.72 11.01
CA ALA A 152 8.08 -0.65 10.69
C ALA A 152 6.98 -1.40 9.94
N GLU A 153 5.73 -1.31 10.41
CA GLU A 153 4.61 -2.01 9.79
C GLU A 153 4.27 -1.42 8.41
N ILE A 154 4.27 -0.08 8.22
CA ILE A 154 4.06 0.51 6.88
C ILE A 154 5.14 0.04 5.90
N VAL A 155 6.42 0.09 6.29
CA VAL A 155 7.52 -0.34 5.40
C VAL A 155 7.39 -1.83 5.08
N SER A 156 7.07 -2.66 6.07
CA SER A 156 6.88 -4.10 5.87
C SER A 156 5.70 -4.41 4.95
N LEU A 157 4.60 -3.66 5.07
CA LEU A 157 3.42 -3.85 4.24
C LEU A 157 3.69 -3.40 2.80
N PHE A 158 4.35 -2.25 2.62
CA PHE A 158 4.72 -1.75 1.30
C PHE A 158 5.70 -2.69 0.59
N LEU A 159 6.84 -3.04 1.21
CA LEU A 159 7.84 -3.89 0.57
C LEU A 159 7.40 -5.37 0.50
N GLY A 160 6.71 -5.86 1.53
CA GLY A 160 6.35 -7.27 1.66
C GLY A 160 5.07 -7.66 0.94
N ALA A 161 3.97 -6.95 1.20
CA ALA A 161 2.63 -7.36 0.70
C ALA A 161 2.10 -6.49 -0.46
N LEU A 162 2.87 -5.50 -0.91
CA LEU A 162 2.56 -4.76 -2.13
C LEU A 162 3.60 -5.02 -3.23
N MET A 163 4.90 -4.89 -2.94
CA MET A 163 5.93 -5.11 -3.97
C MET A 163 6.07 -6.58 -4.36
N ILE A 164 6.19 -7.52 -3.41
CA ILE A 164 6.41 -8.94 -3.75
C ILE A 164 5.25 -9.55 -4.57
N PRO A 165 3.96 -9.39 -4.17
CA PRO A 165 2.85 -9.88 -5.00
C PRO A 165 2.78 -9.17 -6.36
N GLY A 166 3.08 -7.87 -6.40
CA GLY A 166 3.20 -7.11 -7.64
C GLY A 166 4.23 -7.74 -8.59
N ILE A 167 5.42 -8.07 -8.08
CA ILE A 167 6.47 -8.76 -8.86
C ILE A 167 5.93 -10.09 -9.38
N PHE A 168 5.26 -10.90 -8.56
CA PHE A 168 4.67 -12.16 -9.03
C PHE A 168 3.59 -11.96 -10.10
N SER A 169 2.83 -10.87 -10.05
CA SER A 169 1.86 -10.55 -11.09
C SER A 169 2.48 -10.27 -12.46
N PHE A 170 3.73 -9.79 -12.51
CA PHE A 170 4.47 -9.58 -13.75
C PHE A 170 5.36 -10.76 -14.13
N ALA A 171 5.90 -11.49 -13.16
CA ALA A 171 6.87 -12.56 -13.39
C ALA A 171 6.22 -13.90 -13.78
N ILE A 172 5.01 -14.19 -13.31
CA ILE A 172 4.31 -15.45 -13.61
C ILE A 172 3.58 -15.32 -14.95
N PRO A 173 3.92 -16.13 -15.97
CA PRO A 173 3.25 -16.10 -17.26
C PRO A 173 1.74 -16.32 -17.15
N GLY A 174 0.98 -15.58 -17.95
CA GLY A 174 -0.48 -15.69 -18.01
C GLY A 174 -1.24 -14.89 -16.96
N ARG A 175 -0.57 -14.31 -15.94
CA ARG A 175 -1.21 -13.33 -15.05
C ARG A 175 -1.50 -12.04 -15.80
N LEU A 176 -2.59 -11.36 -15.47
CA LEU A 176 -3.07 -10.18 -16.21
C LEU A 176 -1.99 -9.11 -16.45
N MET A 177 -1.23 -8.71 -15.42
CA MET A 177 -0.16 -7.72 -15.61
C MET A 177 1.02 -8.23 -16.46
N ASN A 178 1.32 -9.53 -16.42
CA ASN A 178 2.30 -10.16 -17.32
C ASN A 178 1.81 -10.10 -18.77
N VAL A 179 0.55 -10.47 -19.02
CA VAL A 179 -0.05 -10.40 -20.36
C VAL A 179 -0.02 -8.97 -20.88
N MET A 180 -0.43 -8.00 -20.07
CA MET A 180 -0.43 -6.59 -20.44
C MET A 180 0.96 -6.02 -20.76
N LEU A 181 2.01 -6.54 -20.11
CA LEU A 181 3.37 -6.00 -20.28
C LEU A 181 4.13 -6.63 -21.45
N PHE A 182 4.02 -7.94 -21.65
CA PHE A 182 4.92 -8.69 -22.54
C PHE A 182 4.27 -9.27 -23.79
N TRP A 183 2.95 -9.33 -23.85
CA TRP A 183 2.21 -9.97 -24.94
C TRP A 183 1.47 -8.93 -25.78
#